data_AF-A0A2E3ZTS6-F1
#
_entry.id   AF-A0A2E3ZTS6-F1
#
_cell.length_a   1.000
_cell.length_b   1.000
_cell.length_c   1.000
_cell.angle_alpha   90.00
_cell.angle_beta   90.00
_cell.angle_gamma   90.00
#
_symmetry.space_group_name_H-M   'P 1'
#
loop_
_entity.id
_entity.type
_entity.pdbx_description
1 polymer ?
#
loop_
_entity_poly.entity_id
_entity_poly.type
_entity_poly.pdbx_seq_one_letter_code
_entity_poly.pdbx_strand_id
1 'polypeptide(L)'
;MKILLNVLENNVQKKLIEEVEFLISKAPLIQPIMPKWNKPFKTLITNAGDWGWISDKFNYKYVNIHPITKKKWPRIPSLFYEIWNQFSEYEKLPDCSLINVFPDQSSKLGLHQDKDEKCFKAPVLSISLGNAAVFKYGKDKKNLKKTILPSGSIVVLKGHSRLYYHSVSRVFSNKNLFEKDNSIFLSKFTNARVSITLRRVS
;
A
#
# COMPACT_ATOMS: atom_id res chain seq x y z
N MET A 1 -4.26 1.16 17.07
CA MET A 1 -4.67 1.23 15.65
C MET A 1 -5.54 2.45 15.42
N LYS A 2 -5.38 3.12 14.29
CA LYS A 2 -6.25 4.21 13.84
C LYS A 2 -6.80 3.84 12.46
N ILE A 3 -8.11 3.97 12.23
CA ILE A 3 -8.72 3.83 10.91
C ILE A 3 -9.57 5.07 10.69
N LEU A 4 -9.26 5.82 9.65
CA LEU A 4 -9.96 7.03 9.24
C LEU A 4 -10.54 6.76 7.85
N LEU A 5 -11.85 6.83 7.72
CA LEU A 5 -12.54 6.50 6.46
C LEU A 5 -12.77 7.79 5.68
N ASN A 6 -12.42 7.78 4.38
CA ASN A 6 -12.64 8.91 3.46
C ASN A 6 -12.18 10.27 4.02
N VAL A 7 -11.01 10.30 4.66
CA VAL A 7 -10.49 11.50 5.35
C VAL A 7 -9.74 12.44 4.40
N LEU A 8 -9.23 11.91 3.28
CA LEU A 8 -8.52 12.71 2.30
C LEU A 8 -9.49 13.35 1.31
N GLU A 9 -9.36 14.66 1.11
CA GLU A 9 -10.10 15.39 0.09
C GLU A 9 -9.79 14.90 -1.33
N ASN A 10 -10.73 15.09 -2.25
CA ASN A 10 -10.62 14.58 -3.62
C ASN A 10 -9.40 15.15 -4.37
N ASN A 11 -9.11 16.44 -4.23
CA ASN A 11 -7.92 17.10 -4.79
C ASN A 11 -6.59 16.45 -4.31
N VAL A 12 -6.49 16.07 -3.04
CA VAL A 12 -5.32 15.38 -2.47
C VAL A 12 -5.21 13.97 -3.07
N GLN A 13 -6.33 13.26 -3.20
CA GLN A 13 -6.36 11.93 -3.82
C GLN A 13 -5.87 11.96 -5.27
N LYS A 14 -6.24 12.97 -6.05
CA LYS A 14 -5.77 13.17 -7.43
C LYS A 14 -4.26 13.35 -7.49
N LYS A 15 -3.72 14.27 -6.68
CA LYS A 15 -2.26 14.49 -6.58
C LYS A 15 -1.52 13.23 -6.15
N LEU A 16 -2.08 12.44 -5.22
CA LEU A 16 -1.47 11.16 -4.84
C LEU A 16 -1.41 10.17 -6.01
N ILE A 17 -2.44 10.14 -6.86
CA ILE A 17 -2.43 9.30 -8.06
C ILE A 17 -1.37 9.77 -9.05
N GLU A 18 -1.26 11.07 -9.31
CA GLU A 18 -0.21 11.65 -10.17
C GLU A 18 1.19 11.29 -9.66
N GLU A 19 1.43 11.38 -8.36
CA GLU A 19 2.68 10.96 -7.72
C GLU A 19 2.94 9.47 -7.91
N VAL A 20 1.92 8.62 -7.73
CA VAL A 20 2.06 7.17 -7.96
C VAL A 20 2.37 6.87 -9.43
N GLU A 21 1.74 7.56 -10.38
CA GLU A 21 2.04 7.41 -11.80
C GLU A 21 3.49 7.82 -12.13
N PHE A 22 3.94 8.94 -11.57
CA PHE A 22 5.32 9.38 -11.69
C PHE A 22 6.30 8.32 -11.14
N LEU A 23 6.03 7.79 -9.94
CA LEU A 23 6.85 6.72 -9.35
C LEU A 23 6.88 5.48 -10.25
N ILE A 24 5.74 5.05 -10.78
CA ILE A 24 5.64 3.90 -11.71
C ILE A 24 6.45 4.16 -13.00
N SER A 25 6.50 5.40 -13.49
CA SER A 25 7.30 5.75 -14.67
C SER A 25 8.82 5.58 -14.45
N LYS A 26 9.29 5.75 -13.20
CA LYS A 26 10.71 5.61 -12.82
C LYS A 26 11.07 4.21 -12.34
N ALA A 27 10.14 3.58 -11.64
CA ALA A 27 10.23 2.24 -11.05
C ALA A 27 8.98 1.45 -11.49
N PRO A 28 9.01 0.80 -12.67
CA PRO A 28 7.88 0.08 -13.21
C PRO A 28 7.34 -1.00 -12.27
N LEU A 29 6.04 -1.27 -12.36
CA LEU A 29 5.39 -2.30 -11.56
C LEU A 29 6.03 -3.68 -11.79
N ILE A 30 6.18 -4.43 -10.71
CA ILE A 30 6.65 -5.81 -10.69
C ILE A 30 5.50 -6.68 -10.23
N GLN A 31 5.36 -7.87 -10.82
CA GLN A 31 4.51 -8.92 -10.29
C GLN A 31 5.34 -9.77 -9.31
N PRO A 32 5.11 -9.68 -7.99
CA PRO A 32 5.86 -10.47 -7.03
C PRO A 32 5.50 -11.95 -7.14
N ILE A 33 6.36 -12.82 -6.60
CA ILE A 33 6.15 -14.26 -6.54
C ILE A 33 6.02 -14.68 -5.07
N MET A 34 5.01 -15.50 -4.76
CA MET A 34 4.85 -16.07 -3.41
C MET A 34 5.97 -17.08 -3.13
N PRO A 35 6.74 -16.89 -2.04
CA PRO A 35 7.72 -17.88 -1.60
C PRO A 35 7.05 -19.23 -1.33
N LYS A 36 7.80 -20.31 -1.49
CA LYS A 36 7.37 -21.72 -1.38
C LYS A 36 6.45 -22.21 -2.51
N TRP A 37 5.50 -21.41 -2.96
CA TRP A 37 4.51 -21.84 -3.98
C TRP A 37 4.93 -21.49 -5.40
N ASN A 38 5.90 -20.59 -5.56
CA ASN A 38 6.38 -20.08 -6.85
C ASN A 38 5.22 -19.60 -7.77
N LYS A 39 4.17 -19.06 -7.16
CA LYS A 39 2.97 -18.56 -7.86
C LYS A 39 2.98 -17.03 -7.84
N PRO A 40 2.64 -16.38 -8.95
CA PRO A 40 2.58 -14.93 -9.01
C PRO A 40 1.46 -14.39 -8.11
N PHE A 41 1.70 -13.25 -7.48
CA PHE A 41 0.62 -12.45 -6.90
C PHE A 41 -0.22 -11.86 -8.02
N LYS A 42 -1.50 -11.62 -7.76
CA LYS A 42 -2.35 -10.80 -8.64
C LYS A 42 -2.14 -9.31 -8.40
N THR A 43 -1.79 -8.95 -7.17
CA THR A 43 -1.37 -7.60 -6.79
C THR A 43 0.01 -7.32 -7.39
N LEU A 44 0.15 -6.15 -8.03
CA LEU A 44 1.42 -5.64 -8.53
C LEU A 44 2.02 -4.69 -7.49
N ILE A 45 3.35 -4.57 -7.49
CA ILE A 45 4.06 -3.70 -6.55
C ILE A 45 5.08 -2.81 -7.24
N THR A 46 5.30 -1.63 -6.66
CA THR A 46 6.53 -0.84 -6.82
C THR A 46 6.86 -0.16 -5.50
N ASN A 47 8.00 0.51 -5.41
CA ASN A 47 8.47 1.13 -4.18
C ASN A 47 9.08 2.51 -4.42
N ALA A 48 9.16 3.30 -3.35
CA ALA A 48 9.93 4.53 -3.26
C ALA A 48 10.65 4.63 -1.90
N GLY A 49 11.77 5.36 -1.85
CA GLY A 49 12.59 5.54 -0.66
C GLY A 49 13.96 4.86 -0.74
N ASP A 50 14.62 4.75 0.40
CA ASP A 50 15.92 4.06 0.50
C ASP A 50 15.76 2.54 0.37
N TRP A 51 14.59 2.04 0.76
CA TRP A 51 14.23 0.62 0.73
C TRP A 51 12.96 0.38 -0.06
N GLY A 52 12.93 -0.76 -0.75
CA GLY A 52 11.74 -1.32 -1.37
C GLY A 52 11.53 -2.75 -0.92
N TRP A 53 10.29 -3.08 -0.55
CA TRP A 53 9.92 -4.45 -0.22
C TRP A 53 9.69 -5.23 -1.51
N ILE A 54 10.29 -6.42 -1.59
CA ILE A 54 10.10 -7.36 -2.68
C ILE A 54 9.84 -8.77 -2.15
N SER A 55 9.24 -9.59 -3.02
CA SER A 55 9.03 -11.00 -2.79
C SER A 55 9.55 -11.79 -3.98
N ASP A 56 10.42 -12.76 -3.72
CA ASP A 56 10.88 -13.73 -4.70
C ASP A 56 10.61 -15.16 -4.24
N LYS A 57 11.03 -16.17 -5.03
CA LYS A 57 10.79 -17.58 -4.71
C LYS A 57 11.43 -18.03 -3.39
N PHE A 58 12.44 -17.33 -2.91
CA PHE A 58 13.22 -17.69 -1.72
C PHE A 58 12.70 -16.99 -0.46
N ASN A 59 12.47 -15.68 -0.52
CA ASN A 59 12.06 -14.91 0.67
C ASN A 59 11.36 -13.57 0.35
N TYR A 60 10.87 -12.96 1.42
CA TYR A 60 10.50 -11.54 1.47
C TYR A 60 11.71 -10.76 1.98
N LYS A 61 12.00 -9.60 1.39
CA LYS A 61 13.12 -8.76 1.82
C LYS A 61 12.98 -7.31 1.40
N TYR A 62 13.68 -6.45 2.13
CA TYR A 62 13.96 -5.09 1.72
C TYR A 62 15.23 -5.03 0.88
N VAL A 63 15.17 -4.33 -0.25
CA VAL A 63 16.30 -4.07 -1.15
C VAL A 63 16.39 -2.59 -1.48
N ASN A 64 17.59 -2.10 -1.79
CA ASN A 64 17.83 -0.70 -2.16
C ASN A 64 17.86 -0.46 -3.68
N ILE A 65 17.75 -1.53 -4.48
CA ILE A 65 17.81 -1.49 -5.94
C ILE A 65 16.57 -2.19 -6.51
N HIS A 66 15.96 -1.55 -7.51
CA HIS A 66 14.86 -2.11 -8.26
C HIS A 66 15.31 -3.35 -9.05
N PRO A 67 14.63 -4.51 -8.90
CA PRO A 67 15.12 -5.79 -9.43
C PRO A 67 15.19 -5.85 -10.96
N ILE A 68 14.29 -5.15 -11.66
CA ILE A 68 14.26 -5.08 -13.13
C ILE A 68 15.19 -3.99 -13.67
N THR A 69 14.96 -2.72 -13.32
CA THR A 69 15.72 -1.59 -13.88
C THR A 69 17.16 -1.49 -13.39
N LYS A 70 17.51 -2.19 -12.31
CA LYS A 70 18.82 -2.14 -11.63
C LYS A 70 19.22 -0.75 -11.13
N LYS A 71 18.27 0.18 -11.03
CA LYS A 71 18.46 1.53 -10.48
C LYS A 71 17.97 1.57 -9.03
N LYS A 72 18.42 2.58 -8.27
CA LYS A 72 17.84 2.90 -6.96
C LYS A 72 16.34 3.21 -7.11
N TRP A 73 15.58 2.95 -6.05
CA TRP A 73 14.18 3.37 -6.00
C TRP A 73 14.07 4.91 -6.08
N PRO A 74 13.02 5.45 -6.70
CA PRO A 74 12.75 6.89 -6.67
C PRO A 74 12.56 7.35 -5.21
N ARG A 75 12.78 8.64 -4.95
CA ARG A 75 12.54 9.22 -3.62
C ARG A 75 11.05 9.19 -3.29
N ILE A 76 10.72 9.07 -2.00
CA ILE A 76 9.34 9.23 -1.52
C ILE A 76 8.90 10.68 -1.81
N PRO A 77 7.75 10.90 -2.46
CA PRO A 77 7.21 12.23 -2.72
C PRO A 77 6.91 13.04 -1.45
N SER A 78 7.05 14.36 -1.50
CA SER A 78 6.80 15.25 -0.36
C SER A 78 5.39 15.10 0.21
N LEU A 79 4.39 14.93 -0.66
CA LEU A 79 2.99 14.71 -0.26
C LEU A 79 2.82 13.47 0.64
N PHE A 80 3.63 12.42 0.45
CA PHE A 80 3.56 11.23 1.29
C PHE A 80 4.13 11.52 2.69
N TYR A 81 5.17 12.36 2.79
CA TYR A 81 5.71 12.82 4.06
C TYR A 81 4.75 13.76 4.80
N GLU A 82 4.03 14.62 4.09
CA GLU A 82 3.00 15.49 4.67
C GLU A 82 1.90 14.65 5.34
N ILE A 83 1.36 13.65 4.62
CA ILE A 83 0.37 12.71 5.17
C ILE A 83 0.97 11.90 6.33
N TRP A 84 2.23 11.48 6.23
CA TRP A 84 2.91 10.82 7.33
C TRP A 84 2.93 11.68 8.59
N ASN A 85 3.40 12.93 8.49
CA ASN A 85 3.50 13.84 9.61
C ASN A 85 2.12 14.14 10.24
N GLN A 86 1.09 14.23 9.41
CA GLN A 86 -0.27 14.48 9.87
C GLN A 86 -0.91 13.29 10.62
N PHE A 87 -0.69 12.06 10.15
CA PHE A 87 -1.49 10.91 10.62
C PHE A 87 -0.71 9.83 11.38
N SER A 88 0.61 9.73 11.19
CA SER A 88 1.41 8.65 11.79
C SER A 88 1.56 8.78 13.30
N GLU A 89 1.57 10.04 13.80
CA GLU A 89 1.94 10.38 15.18
C GLU A 89 3.33 9.83 15.54
N TYR A 90 4.29 9.95 14.61
CA TYR A 90 5.67 9.50 14.79
C TYR A 90 6.66 10.50 14.20
N GLU A 91 7.65 10.89 15.00
CA GLU A 91 8.59 11.99 14.70
C GLU A 91 9.49 11.70 13.49
N LYS A 92 9.96 10.46 13.33
CA LYS A 92 10.88 10.12 12.25
C LYS A 92 10.13 9.80 10.96
N LEU A 93 10.64 10.32 9.85
CA LEU A 93 10.09 10.06 8.53
C LEU A 93 10.23 8.58 8.12
N PRO A 94 9.34 8.08 7.24
CA PRO A 94 9.48 6.77 6.63
C PRO A 94 10.66 6.78 5.64
N ASP A 95 11.32 5.64 5.49
CA ASP A 95 12.41 5.43 4.52
C ASP A 95 12.01 4.40 3.44
N CYS A 96 10.76 3.93 3.49
CA CYS A 96 10.17 3.02 2.54
C CYS A 96 8.69 3.35 2.30
N SER A 97 8.30 3.36 1.04
CA SER A 97 6.92 3.39 0.58
C SER A 97 6.69 2.20 -0.35
N LEU A 98 5.86 1.25 0.06
CA LEU A 98 5.39 0.16 -0.80
C LEU A 98 4.06 0.54 -1.44
N ILE A 99 4.03 0.58 -2.77
CA ILE A 99 2.82 0.84 -3.54
C ILE A 99 2.28 -0.49 -4.04
N ASN A 100 1.07 -0.85 -3.60
CA ASN A 100 0.34 -2.02 -4.08
C ASN A 100 -0.75 -1.58 -5.07
N VAL A 101 -0.75 -2.17 -6.26
CA VAL A 101 -1.81 -1.99 -7.26
C VAL A 101 -2.61 -3.27 -7.37
N PHE A 102 -3.91 -3.17 -7.13
CA PHE A 102 -4.89 -4.23 -7.28
C PHE A 102 -5.64 -3.96 -8.60
N PRO A 103 -5.20 -4.52 -9.73
CA PRO A 103 -5.73 -4.16 -11.06
C PRO A 103 -7.22 -4.47 -11.24
N ASP A 104 -7.72 -5.49 -10.56
CA ASP A 104 -9.11 -5.95 -10.68
C ASP A 104 -9.63 -6.63 -9.38
N GLN A 105 -10.89 -7.05 -9.40
CA GLN A 105 -11.56 -7.69 -8.25
C GLN A 105 -10.97 -9.05 -7.85
N SER A 106 -10.19 -9.67 -8.74
CA SER A 106 -9.55 -10.95 -8.49
C SER A 106 -8.27 -10.80 -7.67
N SER A 107 -7.75 -9.57 -7.58
CA SER A 107 -6.58 -9.20 -6.77
C SER A 107 -6.90 -9.15 -5.29
N LYS A 108 -5.98 -9.67 -4.48
CA LYS A 108 -6.10 -9.73 -3.02
C LYS A 108 -4.73 -9.76 -2.38
N LEU A 109 -4.65 -9.30 -1.14
CA LEU A 109 -3.47 -9.45 -0.30
C LEU A 109 -3.86 -10.31 0.89
N GLY A 110 -3.25 -11.49 0.99
CA GLY A 110 -3.58 -12.50 2.00
C GLY A 110 -3.35 -12.01 3.43
N LEU A 111 -3.78 -12.81 4.42
CA LEU A 111 -3.57 -12.47 5.82
C LEU A 111 -2.08 -12.55 6.19
N HIS A 112 -1.50 -11.44 6.60
CA HIS A 112 -0.07 -11.31 6.91
C HIS A 112 0.16 -10.32 8.06
N GLN A 113 1.41 -10.21 8.49
CA GLN A 113 1.91 -9.18 9.39
C GLN A 113 3.06 -8.46 8.70
N ASP A 114 3.18 -7.16 8.92
CA ASP A 114 4.36 -6.38 8.53
C ASP A 114 5.40 -6.53 9.64
N LYS A 115 6.30 -7.51 9.48
CA LYS A 115 7.28 -7.93 10.50
C LYS A 115 8.71 -8.09 9.96
N ASP A 116 8.96 -7.53 8.78
CA ASP A 116 10.26 -7.62 8.09
C ASP A 116 11.17 -6.42 8.45
N GLU A 117 10.64 -5.43 9.19
CA GLU A 117 11.35 -4.23 9.63
C GLU A 117 12.15 -4.46 10.92
N LYS A 118 13.23 -3.69 11.10
CA LYS A 118 14.11 -3.82 12.29
C LYS A 118 13.48 -3.26 13.57
N CYS A 119 12.60 -2.26 13.45
CA CYS A 119 12.05 -1.54 14.59
C CYS A 119 10.53 -1.44 14.50
N PHE A 120 9.83 -2.06 15.45
CA PHE A 120 8.37 -2.03 15.55
C PHE A 120 7.83 -0.84 16.38
N LYS A 121 8.68 0.12 16.78
CA LYS A 121 8.20 1.37 17.38
C LYS A 121 7.59 2.29 16.33
N ALA A 122 8.14 2.31 15.12
CA ALA A 122 7.60 3.07 14.01
C ALA A 122 6.29 2.46 13.51
N PRO A 123 5.26 3.26 13.20
CA PRO A 123 3.99 2.76 12.70
C PRO A 123 4.09 2.26 11.25
N VAL A 124 3.06 1.54 10.80
CA VAL A 124 2.74 1.39 9.37
C VAL A 124 1.56 2.29 9.07
N LEU A 125 1.69 3.16 8.08
CA LEU A 125 0.61 4.01 7.59
C LEU A 125 0.26 3.58 6.17
N SER A 126 -1.00 3.24 5.94
CA SER A 126 -1.54 2.85 4.63
C SER A 126 -2.62 3.82 4.17
N ILE A 127 -2.50 4.30 2.94
CA ILE A 127 -3.46 5.18 2.27
C ILE A 127 -4.19 4.36 1.21
N SER A 128 -5.52 4.47 1.16
CA SER A 128 -6.38 3.78 0.19
C SER A 128 -6.85 4.73 -0.91
N LEU A 129 -6.64 4.36 -2.18
CA LEU A 129 -7.10 5.14 -3.34
C LEU A 129 -7.83 4.24 -4.34
N GLY A 130 -8.78 4.81 -5.08
CA GLY A 130 -9.58 4.11 -6.08
C GLY A 130 -10.62 3.18 -5.44
N ASN A 131 -10.75 1.96 -5.99
CA ASN A 131 -11.81 1.06 -5.56
C ASN A 131 -11.75 0.69 -4.07
N ALA A 132 -12.93 0.67 -3.44
CA ALA A 132 -13.08 0.27 -2.06
C ALA A 132 -12.66 -1.20 -1.87
N ALA A 133 -12.24 -1.58 -0.67
CA ALA A 133 -11.93 -2.97 -0.36
C ALA A 133 -12.28 -3.39 1.07
N VAL A 134 -12.48 -4.69 1.25
CA VAL A 134 -12.67 -5.30 2.57
C VAL A 134 -11.32 -5.53 3.22
N PHE A 135 -11.04 -4.72 4.25
CA PHE A 135 -9.87 -4.85 5.12
C PHE A 135 -10.23 -5.70 6.34
N LYS A 136 -9.50 -6.79 6.56
CA LYS A 136 -9.62 -7.58 7.79
C LYS A 136 -8.39 -7.35 8.64
N TYR A 137 -8.56 -7.29 9.96
CA TYR A 137 -7.46 -7.08 10.90
C TYR A 137 -7.73 -7.68 12.28
N GLY A 138 -6.68 -8.05 13.02
CA GLY A 138 -6.80 -8.55 14.38
C GLY A 138 -5.47 -8.95 15.03
N LYS A 139 -5.47 -9.16 16.34
CA LYS A 139 -4.28 -9.62 17.09
C LYS A 139 -3.88 -11.04 16.71
N ASP A 140 -4.86 -11.90 16.43
CA ASP A 140 -4.68 -13.28 15.99
C ASP A 140 -5.52 -13.59 14.75
N LYS A 141 -5.31 -14.77 14.17
CA LYS A 141 -5.97 -15.20 12.92
C LYS A 141 -7.43 -15.66 13.11
N LYS A 142 -7.87 -15.91 14.35
CA LYS A 142 -9.19 -16.50 14.65
C LYS A 142 -10.27 -15.41 14.75
N ASN A 143 -9.94 -14.27 15.37
CA ASN A 143 -10.92 -13.22 15.69
C ASN A 143 -10.65 -11.93 14.91
N LEU A 144 -10.71 -12.00 13.58
CA LEU A 144 -10.47 -10.84 12.72
C LEU A 144 -11.71 -9.94 12.64
N LYS A 145 -11.52 -8.65 12.96
CA LYS A 145 -12.47 -7.59 12.64
C LYS A 145 -12.41 -7.30 11.13
N LYS A 146 -13.50 -6.76 10.58
CA LYS A 146 -13.60 -6.35 9.17
C LYS A 146 -14.13 -4.92 9.06
N THR A 147 -13.62 -4.18 8.09
CA THR A 147 -14.16 -2.87 7.68
C THR A 147 -14.02 -2.69 6.17
N ILE A 148 -14.79 -1.79 5.59
CA ILE A 148 -14.66 -1.37 4.19
C ILE A 148 -13.80 -0.11 4.17
N LEU A 149 -12.74 -0.12 3.37
CA LEU A 149 -11.88 1.04 3.14
C LEU A 149 -12.22 1.67 1.78
N PRO A 150 -13.05 2.73 1.73
CA PRO A 150 -13.24 3.51 0.51
C PRO A 150 -11.96 4.28 0.12
N SER A 151 -11.97 4.90 -1.06
CA SER A 151 -10.94 5.85 -1.46
C SER A 151 -10.78 6.97 -0.41
N GLY A 152 -9.57 7.49 -0.24
CA GLY A 152 -9.23 8.51 0.75
C GLY A 152 -9.14 8.02 2.20
N SER A 153 -9.22 6.70 2.45
CA SER A 153 -9.09 6.16 3.80
C SER A 153 -7.63 5.97 4.23
N ILE A 154 -7.36 6.19 5.51
CA ILE A 154 -6.04 5.97 6.13
C ILE A 154 -6.14 4.92 7.23
N VAL A 155 -5.19 4.00 7.27
CA VAL A 155 -5.00 3.01 8.34
C VAL A 155 -3.61 3.20 8.95
N VAL A 156 -3.54 3.30 10.27
CA VAL A 156 -2.28 3.37 11.03
C VAL A 156 -2.19 2.21 12.02
N LEU A 157 -1.25 1.29 11.76
CA LEU A 157 -0.87 0.21 12.67
C LEU A 157 0.28 0.67 13.56
N LYS A 158 0.01 0.89 14.85
CA LYS A 158 0.99 1.44 15.81
C LYS A 158 0.81 0.85 17.22
N GLY A 159 1.85 0.96 18.05
CA GLY A 159 1.86 0.41 19.41
C GLY A 159 1.48 -1.07 19.42
N HIS A 160 0.56 -1.49 20.28
CA HIS A 160 0.10 -2.88 20.36
C HIS A 160 -0.50 -3.43 19.05
N SER A 161 -0.99 -2.55 18.15
CA SER A 161 -1.54 -2.99 16.87
C SER A 161 -0.53 -3.02 15.73
N ARG A 162 0.74 -2.66 15.97
CA ARG A 162 1.78 -2.60 14.94
C ARG A 162 1.98 -3.94 14.21
N LEU A 163 1.78 -5.04 14.93
CA LEU A 163 1.92 -6.40 14.44
C LEU A 163 0.57 -7.13 14.32
N TYR A 164 -0.54 -6.41 14.15
CA TYR A 164 -1.81 -7.08 13.88
C TYR A 164 -1.78 -7.79 12.53
N TYR A 165 -2.34 -9.00 12.50
CA TYR A 165 -2.65 -9.67 11.25
C TYR A 165 -3.61 -8.81 10.46
N HIS A 166 -3.37 -8.64 9.17
CA HIS A 166 -4.26 -7.87 8.30
C HIS A 166 -4.24 -8.37 6.85
N SER A 167 -5.28 -7.99 6.10
CA SER A 167 -5.45 -8.41 4.70
C SER A 167 -6.33 -7.45 3.92
N VAL A 168 -6.18 -7.47 2.60
CA VAL A 168 -7.15 -6.93 1.64
C VAL A 168 -7.81 -8.11 0.96
N SER A 169 -8.98 -8.50 1.47
CA SER A 169 -9.60 -9.80 1.15
C SER A 169 -10.53 -9.77 -0.06
N ARG A 170 -11.06 -8.60 -0.43
CA ARG A 170 -11.94 -8.39 -1.58
C ARG A 170 -11.84 -6.94 -2.02
N VAL A 171 -11.63 -6.70 -3.32
CA VAL A 171 -11.73 -5.39 -3.95
C VAL A 171 -13.11 -5.29 -4.63
N PHE A 172 -13.84 -4.21 -4.38
CA PHE A 172 -15.12 -3.97 -5.02
C PHE A 172 -14.93 -3.50 -6.47
N SER A 173 -15.90 -3.76 -7.33
CA SER A 173 -16.00 -3.08 -8.63
C SER A 173 -16.94 -1.91 -8.49
N ASN A 174 -16.56 -0.78 -9.08
CA ASN A 174 -17.46 0.35 -9.18
C ASN A 174 -18.27 0.19 -10.48
N LYS A 175 -19.51 -0.31 -10.38
CA LYS A 175 -20.37 -0.64 -11.53
C LYS A 175 -21.27 0.52 -11.99
N ASN A 176 -21.37 1.62 -11.24
CA ASN A 176 -22.23 2.76 -11.59
C ASN A 176 -21.40 3.82 -12.35
N LEU A 177 -21.57 3.86 -13.68
CA LEU A 177 -20.64 4.46 -14.66
C LEU A 177 -21.20 5.70 -15.37
N PHE A 178 -21.90 6.60 -14.67
CA PHE A 178 -22.35 7.86 -15.29
C PHE A 178 -21.61 9.11 -14.80
N GLU A 179 -20.88 9.05 -13.68
CA GLU A 179 -20.11 10.20 -13.15
C GLU A 179 -18.82 9.73 -12.47
N LYS A 180 -17.97 9.00 -13.20
CA LYS A 180 -16.70 8.55 -12.62
C LYS A 180 -15.69 9.68 -12.70
N ASP A 181 -15.33 10.26 -11.55
CA ASP A 181 -14.13 11.08 -11.47
C ASP A 181 -12.90 10.18 -11.69
N ASN A 182 -12.51 10.01 -12.95
CA ASN A 182 -11.42 9.11 -13.33
C ASN A 182 -10.05 9.59 -12.80
N SER A 183 -9.95 10.82 -12.33
CA SER A 183 -8.68 11.38 -11.85
C SER A 183 -8.20 10.80 -10.52
N ILE A 184 -9.01 9.99 -9.83
CA ILE A 184 -8.58 9.21 -8.65
C ILE A 184 -8.16 7.76 -9.00
N PHE A 185 -8.04 7.43 -10.29
CA PHE A 185 -7.56 6.13 -10.76
C PHE A 185 -6.29 6.30 -11.58
N LEU A 186 -5.44 5.27 -11.57
CA LEU A 186 -4.30 5.22 -12.49
C LEU A 186 -4.82 5.17 -13.93
N SER A 187 -4.22 5.94 -14.83
CA SER A 187 -4.53 5.98 -16.27
C SER A 187 -4.56 4.60 -16.91
N LYS A 188 -3.61 3.73 -16.57
CA LYS A 188 -3.54 2.34 -17.05
C LYS A 188 -4.52 1.39 -16.37
N PHE A 189 -5.08 1.75 -15.21
CA PHE A 189 -5.96 0.89 -14.43
C PHE A 189 -7.18 1.66 -13.91
N THR A 190 -8.12 1.90 -14.81
CA THR A 190 -9.32 2.70 -14.51
C THR A 190 -10.30 2.04 -13.53
N ASN A 191 -10.08 0.79 -13.14
CA ASN A 191 -10.87 0.07 -12.15
C ASN A 191 -10.03 -0.57 -11.03
N ALA A 192 -8.83 -0.05 -10.82
CA ALA A 192 -7.95 -0.55 -9.77
C ALA A 192 -8.28 0.04 -8.39
N ARG A 193 -7.69 -0.62 -7.39
CA ARG A 193 -7.38 -0.03 -6.09
C ARG A 193 -5.87 0.16 -5.99
N VAL A 194 -5.44 1.26 -5.38
CA VAL A 194 -4.06 1.50 -5.00
C VAL A 194 -3.97 1.59 -3.48
N SER A 195 -2.92 1.01 -2.91
CA SER A 195 -2.53 1.23 -1.51
C SER A 195 -1.10 1.73 -1.46
N ILE A 196 -0.89 2.91 -0.85
CA ILE A 196 0.43 3.45 -0.54
C ILE A 196 0.72 3.13 0.92
N THR A 197 1.76 2.35 1.20
CA THR A 197 2.10 1.89 2.54
C THR A 197 3.47 2.42 2.96
N LEU A 198 3.49 3.38 3.88
CA LEU A 198 4.68 4.01 4.43
C LEU A 198 5.17 3.26 5.66
N ARG A 199 6.48 3.01 5.69
CA ARG A 199 7.17 2.24 6.72
C ARG A 199 8.53 2.86 7.02
N ARG A 200 9.04 2.58 8.22
CA ARG A 200 10.44 2.80 8.56
C ARG A 200 11.13 1.45 8.76
N VAL A 201 12.15 1.19 7.97
CA VAL A 201 12.92 -0.07 7.93
C VAL A 201 14.18 0.05 8.78
N SER A 202 14.83 1.23 8.78
CA SER A 202 16.06 1.53 9.53
C SER A 202 15.86 1.81 11.02
#